data_AF-A0A845RWL7-F1
#
_entry.id   AF-A0A845RWL7-F1
#
_cell.length_a   1.000
_cell.length_b   1.000
_cell.length_c   1.000
_cell.angle_alpha   90.00
_cell.angle_beta   90.00
_cell.angle_gamma   90.00
#
_symmetry.space_group_name_H-M   'P 1'
#
loop_
_entity.id
_entity.type
_entity.pdbx_description
1 polymer ?
#
loop_
_entity_poly.entity_id
_entity_poly.type
_entity_poly.pdbx_seq_one_letter_code
_entity_poly.pdbx_strand_id
1 'polypeptide(L)'
;MNKEDKESIEEKTASILLQQYVHLTDRYEESILEKLSAKKKSIYIIVSMLDSLDFHGHSTKVIYEAYYHLCQQNNVQNVFPKEEFSKFICKWFTYEVVDLKRKGKKHRVFKKVQDEG
;
A
#
# COMPACT_ATOMS: atom_id res chain seq x y z
N MET A 1 44.55 -5.26 22.85
CA MET A 1 43.09 -5.43 23.01
C MET A 1 42.83 -6.92 22.97
N ASN A 2 42.40 -7.51 24.08
CA ASN A 2 42.24 -8.95 24.17
C ASN A 2 40.93 -9.39 23.50
N LYS A 3 40.84 -10.67 23.16
CA LYS A 3 39.70 -11.26 22.43
C LYS A 3 38.36 -10.99 23.14
N GLU A 4 38.35 -11.06 24.46
CA GLU A 4 37.19 -10.78 25.33
C GLU A 4 36.74 -9.29 25.25
N ASP A 5 37.68 -8.35 25.17
CA ASP A 5 37.36 -6.92 24.99
C ASP A 5 36.69 -6.67 23.63
N LYS A 6 37.14 -7.39 22.60
CA LYS A 6 36.61 -7.27 21.24
C LYS A 6 35.21 -7.85 21.13
N GLU A 7 34.97 -9.03 21.69
CA GLU A 7 33.64 -9.66 21.77
C GLU A 7 32.66 -8.77 22.56
N SER A 8 33.08 -8.16 23.66
CA SER A 8 32.24 -7.23 24.44
C SER A 8 31.87 -5.95 23.66
N ILE A 9 32.78 -5.42 22.85
CA ILE A 9 32.51 -4.26 22.00
C ILE A 9 31.56 -4.63 20.86
N GLU A 10 31.73 -5.80 20.25
CA GLU A 10 30.87 -6.30 19.18
C GLU A 10 29.44 -6.52 19.68
N GLU A 11 29.25 -7.12 20.86
CA GLU A 11 27.92 -7.29 21.48
C GLU A 11 27.23 -5.96 21.79
N LYS A 12 27.96 -5.01 22.37
CA LYS A 12 27.41 -3.66 22.63
C LYS A 12 27.02 -2.95 21.34
N THR A 13 27.84 -3.08 20.29
CA THR A 13 27.56 -2.50 18.98
C THR A 13 26.30 -3.11 18.37
N ALA A 14 26.16 -4.43 18.41
CA ALA A 14 24.98 -5.12 17.90
C ALA A 14 23.71 -4.72 18.67
N SER A 15 23.78 -4.60 19.99
CA SER A 15 22.66 -4.15 20.82
C SER A 15 22.22 -2.73 20.47
N ILE A 16 23.15 -1.80 20.26
CA ILE A 16 22.84 -0.42 19.87
C ILE A 16 22.19 -0.38 18.48
N LEU A 17 22.73 -1.13 17.52
CA LEU A 17 22.17 -1.20 16.16
C LEU A 17 20.75 -1.79 16.17
N LEU A 18 20.50 -2.84 16.94
CA LEU A 18 19.17 -3.43 17.08
C LEU A 18 18.18 -2.43 17.69
N GLN A 19 18.57 -1.71 18.74
CA GLN A 19 17.73 -0.69 19.36
C GLN A 19 17.39 0.44 18.37
N GLN A 20 18.38 0.90 17.59
CA GLN A 20 18.16 1.91 16.56
C GLN A 20 17.23 1.42 15.46
N TYR A 21 17.36 0.16 15.04
CA TYR A 21 16.49 -0.46 14.03
C TYR A 21 15.04 -0.53 14.50
N VAL A 22 14.79 -0.98 15.73
CA VAL A 22 13.43 -1.03 16.32
C VAL A 22 12.82 0.38 16.35
N HIS A 23 13.56 1.36 16.86
CA HIS A 23 13.06 2.74 16.95
C HIS A 23 12.80 3.40 15.59
N LEU A 24 13.56 3.03 14.55
CA LEU A 24 13.28 3.46 13.18
C LEU A 24 12.01 2.82 12.62
N THR A 25 11.79 1.55 12.94
CA THR A 25 10.61 0.80 12.49
C THR A 25 9.34 1.38 13.12
N ASP A 26 9.34 1.59 14.45
CA ASP A 26 8.18 2.17 15.16
C ASP A 26 7.80 3.55 14.61
N ARG A 27 8.79 4.45 14.44
CA ARG A 27 8.54 5.79 13.88
C ARG A 27 8.02 5.75 12.44
N TYR A 28 8.49 4.78 11.66
CA TYR A 28 8.01 4.59 10.30
C TYR A 28 6.54 4.13 10.28
N GLU A 29 6.18 3.21 11.17
CA GLU A 29 4.81 2.75 11.34
C GLU A 29 3.87 3.87 11.82
N GLU A 30 4.27 4.66 12.82
CA GLU A 30 3.52 5.85 13.27
C GLU A 30 3.28 6.82 12.10
N SER A 31 4.31 7.11 11.31
CA SER A 31 4.18 7.98 10.12
C SER A 31 3.20 7.44 9.09
N ILE A 32 3.13 6.11 8.91
CA ILE A 32 2.14 5.49 8.02
C ILE A 32 0.74 5.67 8.59
N LEU A 33 0.53 5.41 9.88
CA LEU A 33 -0.77 5.53 10.53
C LEU A 33 -1.31 6.96 10.45
N GLU A 34 -0.46 7.97 10.68
CA GLU A 34 -0.86 9.37 10.51
C GLU A 34 -1.31 9.67 9.08
N LYS A 35 -0.54 9.23 8.08
CA LYS A 35 -0.88 9.43 6.65
C LYS A 35 -2.19 8.71 6.27
N LEU A 36 -2.41 7.51 6.78
CA LEU A 36 -3.66 6.77 6.55
C LEU A 36 -4.85 7.43 7.24
N SER A 37 -4.66 7.95 8.46
CA SER A 37 -5.72 8.66 9.18
C SER A 37 -6.17 9.92 8.43
N ALA A 38 -5.22 10.67 7.85
CA ALA A 38 -5.52 11.83 7.01
C ALA A 38 -6.32 11.45 5.73
N LYS A 39 -6.17 10.21 5.24
CA LYS A 39 -6.87 9.67 4.07
C LYS A 39 -8.04 8.75 4.44
N LYS A 40 -8.49 8.71 5.71
CA LYS A 40 -9.53 7.79 6.20
C LYS A 40 -10.79 7.75 5.33
N LYS A 41 -11.31 8.91 4.90
CA LYS A 41 -12.51 8.96 4.03
C LYS A 41 -12.26 8.39 2.64
N SER A 42 -11.08 8.63 2.05
CA SER A 42 -10.69 8.02 0.77
C SER A 42 -10.60 6.51 0.88
N ILE A 43 -10.00 6.01 1.97
CA ILE A 43 -9.88 4.58 2.24
C ILE A 43 -11.26 3.95 2.43
N TYR A 44 -12.17 4.61 3.16
CA TYR A 44 -13.54 4.15 3.33
C TYR A 44 -14.25 3.94 1.97
N ILE A 45 -14.16 4.91 1.06
CA ILE A 45 -14.74 4.77 -0.29
C ILE A 45 -14.13 3.59 -1.04
N ILE A 46 -12.81 3.40 -0.96
CA ILE A 46 -12.12 2.26 -1.58
C ILE A 46 -12.69 0.94 -1.06
N VAL A 47 -12.82 0.81 0.26
CA VAL A 47 -13.35 -0.41 0.90
C VAL A 47 -14.82 -0.63 0.50
N SER A 48 -15.65 0.41 0.50
CA SER A 48 -17.04 0.30 0.05
C SER A 48 -17.15 -0.11 -1.43
N MET A 49 -16.27 0.38 -2.29
CA MET A 49 -16.21 -0.06 -3.68
C MET A 49 -15.83 -1.53 -3.80
N LEU A 50 -14.84 -2.00 -3.04
CA LEU A 50 -14.39 -3.39 -3.07
C LEU A 50 -15.43 -4.37 -2.49
N ASP A 51 -16.24 -3.92 -1.53
CA ASP A 51 -17.38 -4.67 -1.00
C ASP A 51 -18.50 -4.81 -2.05
N SER A 52 -18.68 -3.80 -2.90
CA SER A 52 -19.74 -3.77 -3.92
C SER A 52 -19.30 -4.29 -5.30
N LEU A 53 -18.01 -4.33 -5.59
CA LEU A 53 -17.47 -4.61 -6.93
C LEU A 53 -16.12 -5.34 -6.83
N ASP A 54 -16.04 -6.51 -7.45
CA ASP A 54 -14.75 -7.18 -7.71
C ASP A 54 -13.98 -6.41 -8.79
N PHE A 55 -12.75 -5.99 -8.49
CA PHE A 55 -11.92 -5.24 -9.45
C PHE A 55 -11.26 -6.15 -10.48
N HIS A 56 -11.31 -7.48 -10.32
CA HIS A 56 -10.66 -8.43 -11.21
C HIS A 56 -11.08 -8.23 -12.68
N GLY A 57 -10.10 -8.07 -13.57
CA GLY A 57 -10.30 -7.88 -15.00
C GLY A 57 -10.79 -6.48 -15.41
N HIS A 58 -11.02 -5.58 -14.46
CA HIS A 58 -11.40 -4.20 -14.72
C HIS A 58 -10.18 -3.30 -14.97
N SER A 59 -10.36 -2.33 -15.86
CA SER A 59 -9.34 -1.33 -16.17
C SER A 59 -9.02 -0.48 -14.95
N THR A 60 -7.73 -0.31 -14.64
CA THR A 60 -7.29 0.54 -13.52
C THR A 60 -7.75 1.99 -13.70
N LYS A 61 -7.85 2.46 -14.95
CA LYS A 61 -8.38 3.79 -15.28
C LYS A 61 -9.85 3.92 -14.89
N VAL A 62 -10.68 2.93 -15.26
CA VAL A 62 -12.13 2.99 -15.03
C VAL A 62 -12.45 2.91 -13.54
N ILE A 63 -11.78 2.01 -12.82
CA ILE A 63 -11.93 1.91 -11.36
C ILE A 63 -11.50 3.20 -10.67
N TYR A 64 -10.38 3.80 -11.09
CA TYR A 64 -9.92 5.07 -10.53
C TYR A 64 -10.90 6.22 -10.80
N GLU A 65 -11.48 6.30 -12.01
CA GLU A 65 -12.48 7.31 -12.34
C GLU A 65 -13.73 7.18 -11.45
N ALA A 66 -14.23 5.95 -11.25
CA ALA A 66 -15.35 5.70 -10.34
C ALA A 66 -15.02 6.10 -8.90
N TYR A 67 -13.84 5.72 -8.39
CA TYR A 67 -13.33 6.15 -7.09
C TYR A 67 -13.28 7.67 -6.95
N TYR A 68 -12.70 8.35 -7.94
CA TYR A 68 -12.54 9.80 -7.94
C TYR A 68 -13.91 10.49 -7.90
N HIS A 69 -14.87 10.04 -8.70
CA HIS A 69 -16.23 10.57 -8.69
C HIS A 69 -16.92 10.39 -7.33
N LEU A 70 -16.80 9.22 -6.70
CA LEU A 70 -17.33 8.99 -5.36
C LEU A 70 -16.66 9.90 -4.32
N CYS A 71 -15.35 10.12 -4.42
CA CYS A 71 -14.65 11.08 -3.56
C CYS A 71 -15.19 12.51 -3.72
N GLN A 72 -15.45 12.96 -4.96
CA GLN A 72 -16.03 14.28 -5.21
C GLN A 72 -17.44 14.39 -4.62
N GLN A 73 -18.29 13.38 -4.85
CA GLN A 73 -19.67 13.36 -4.32
C GLN A 73 -19.72 13.39 -2.78
N ASN A 74 -18.70 12.86 -2.11
CA ASN A 74 -18.61 12.79 -0.65
C ASN A 74 -17.70 13.89 -0.06
N ASN A 75 -17.32 14.92 -0.83
CA ASN A 75 -16.47 16.04 -0.38
C ASN A 75 -15.16 15.59 0.28
N VAL A 76 -14.51 14.57 -0.29
CA VAL A 76 -13.25 14.04 0.23
C VAL A 76 -12.09 14.90 -0.27
N GLN A 77 -11.37 15.54 0.66
CA GLN A 77 -10.25 16.43 0.33
C GLN A 77 -8.96 15.66 -0.01
N ASN A 78 -8.63 14.64 0.77
CA ASN A 78 -7.37 13.90 0.64
C ASN A 78 -7.49 12.69 -0.29
N VAL A 79 -7.80 12.95 -1.57
CA VAL A 79 -7.94 11.92 -2.61
C VAL A 79 -6.58 11.29 -2.92
N PHE A 80 -6.53 10.00 -3.20
CA PHE A 80 -5.32 9.36 -3.72
C PHE A 80 -5.10 9.77 -5.18
N PRO A 81 -3.89 10.21 -5.56
CA PRO A 81 -3.48 10.24 -6.96
C PRO A 81 -3.59 8.85 -7.60
N LYS A 82 -3.78 8.77 -8.92
CA LYS A 82 -4.03 7.52 -9.64
C LYS A 82 -2.99 6.42 -9.40
N GLU A 83 -1.72 6.81 -9.38
CA GLU A 83 -0.58 5.93 -9.16
C GLU A 83 -0.56 5.42 -7.71
N GLU A 84 -0.83 6.30 -6.75
CA GLU A 84 -0.92 5.93 -5.32
C GLU A 84 -2.14 5.07 -5.05
N PHE A 85 -3.28 5.35 -5.68
CA PHE A 85 -4.48 4.53 -5.60
C PHE A 85 -4.17 3.10 -6.02
N SER A 86 -3.57 2.92 -7.20
CA SER A 86 -3.26 1.57 -7.71
C SER A 86 -2.28 0.84 -6.79
N LYS A 87 -1.24 1.54 -6.29
CA LYS A 87 -0.29 0.97 -5.32
C LYS A 87 -0.95 0.62 -3.99
N PHE A 88 -1.87 1.46 -3.51
CA PHE A 88 -2.62 1.21 -2.28
C PHE A 88 -3.50 -0.04 -2.44
N ILE A 89 -4.20 -0.18 -3.56
CA ILE A 89 -4.98 -1.37 -3.87
C ILE A 89 -4.09 -2.62 -3.85
N CYS A 90 -2.97 -2.64 -4.59
CA CYS A 90 -2.11 -3.82 -4.64
C CYS A 90 -1.40 -4.13 -3.31
N LYS A 91 -1.12 -3.11 -2.49
CA LYS A 91 -0.43 -3.30 -1.22
C LYS A 91 -1.33 -3.90 -0.14
N TRP A 92 -2.58 -3.46 -0.10
CA TRP A 92 -3.49 -3.77 1.01
C TRP A 92 -4.61 -4.74 0.65
N PHE A 93 -4.82 -4.97 -0.64
CA PHE A 93 -5.83 -5.89 -1.15
C PHE A 93 -5.14 -6.83 -2.13
N THR A 94 -5.59 -8.09 -2.18
CA THR A 94 -4.98 -9.19 -2.94
C THR A 94 -5.15 -9.00 -4.46
N TYR A 95 -4.53 -7.95 -5.00
CA TYR A 95 -4.58 -7.56 -6.40
C TYR A 95 -3.20 -7.18 -6.91
N GLU A 96 -3.00 -7.39 -8.20
CA GLU A 96 -1.87 -6.90 -8.97
C GLU A 96 -2.37 -6.11 -10.19
N VAL A 97 -1.52 -5.27 -10.77
CA VAL A 97 -1.81 -4.57 -12.03
C VAL A 97 -1.05 -5.24 -13.16
N VAL A 98 -1.79 -5.74 -14.15
CA VAL A 98 -1.22 -6.44 -15.32
C VAL A 98 -1.63 -5.78 -16.62
N ASP A 99 -0.80 -5.95 -17.65
CA ASP A 99 -1.11 -5.54 -19.02
C ASP A 99 -1.88 -6.66 -19.74
N LEU A 100 -3.14 -6.42 -20.08
CA LEU A 100 -3.96 -7.33 -20.85
C LEU A 100 -4.15 -6.79 -22.28
N LYS A 101 -3.87 -7.62 -23.30
CA LYS A 101 -4.21 -7.28 -24.69
C LYS A 101 -5.68 -7.59 -24.98
N ARG A 102 -6.47 -6.59 -25.37
CA ARG A 102 -7.84 -6.76 -25.91
C ARG A 102 -7.92 -6.08 -27.28
N LYS A 103 -8.40 -6.80 -28.30
CA LYS A 103 -8.53 -6.28 -29.68
C LYS A 103 -7.26 -5.57 -30.20
N GLY A 104 -6.09 -6.15 -29.92
CA GLY A 104 -4.79 -5.61 -30.34
C GLY A 104 -4.24 -4.45 -29.50
N LYS A 105 -4.99 -3.90 -28.53
CA LYS A 105 -4.54 -2.81 -27.65
C LYS A 105 -4.20 -3.33 -26.26
N LYS A 106 -3.12 -2.81 -25.65
CA LYS A 106 -2.75 -3.10 -24.26
C LYS A 106 -3.59 -2.25 -23.31
N HIS A 107 -4.12 -2.87 -22.25
CA HIS A 107 -4.89 -2.24 -21.19
C HIS A 107 -4.36 -2.68 -19.83
N ARG A 108 -4.10 -1.73 -18.93
CA ARG A 108 -3.78 -2.03 -17.53
C ARG A 108 -5.05 -2.39 -16.77
N VAL A 109 -5.09 -3.59 -16.21
CA VAL A 109 -6.22 -4.11 -15.45
C VAL A 109 -5.78 -4.56 -14.07
N PHE A 110 -6.70 -4.53 -13.11
CA PHE A 110 -6.50 -5.24 -11.84
C PHE A 110 -6.72 -6.73 -12.06
N LYS A 111 -5.87 -7.55 -11.45
CA LYS A 111 -6.01 -9.00 -11.40
C LYS A 111 -5.91 -9.43 -9.95
N LYS A 112 -6.94 -10.10 -9.46
CA LYS A 112 -6.94 -10.70 -8.12
C LYS A 112 -5.82 -11.75 -8.05
N VAL A 113 -4.97 -11.64 -7.04
CA VAL A 113 -4.00 -12.66 -6.68
C VAL A 113 -4.81 -13.77 -6.02
N GLN A 114 -4.87 -14.95 -6.63
CA GLN A 114 -5.47 -16.11 -5.98
C GLN A 114 -4.51 -16.51 -4.84
N ASP A 115 -5.02 -16.61 -3.61
CA ASP A 115 -4.34 -17.40 -2.60
C ASP A 115 -4.32 -18.84 -3.13
N GLU A 116 -3.13 -19.35 -3.47
CA GLU A 116 -2.95 -20.79 -3.56
C GLU A 116 -3.21 -21.32 -2.15
N GLY A 117 -4.37 -21.96 -1.97
CA GLY A 117 -4.79 -22.58 -0.71
C GLY A 117 -3.98 -23.83 -0.37
#